data_AF-A0A1Q3W563-F1
#
_entry.id   AF-A0A1Q3W563-F1
#
_cell.length_a   1.000
_cell.length_b   1.000
_cell.length_c   1.000
_cell.angle_alpha   90.00
_cell.angle_beta   90.00
_cell.angle_gamma   90.00
#
_symmetry.space_group_name_H-M   'P 1'
#
loop_
_entity.id
_entity.type
_entity.pdbx_description
1 polymer ?
#
loop_
_entity_poly.entity_id
_entity_poly.type
_entity_poly.pdbx_seq_one_letter_code
_entity_poly.pdbx_strand_id
1 'polypeptide(L)'
;MLQPVLNTMSPAPVWALGQNPESGHAPQASAAPEVSRESNIAPTELAFAVVASLRSHPHLSNVLTHISRGNWGQIEQAFVAILNPDTHATRLSALARNIVDLMCGDRGVTGRIFKPYYQELLSAILGKAVARRLIVNITSLFIEMEREIAQATLDAATQASPSIEAQPHQAGSTD
;
A
#
# COMPACT_ATOMS: atom_id res chain seq x y z
N MET A 1 -49.16 -26.45 22.87
CA MET A 1 -49.17 -25.29 21.94
C MET A 1 -47.73 -25.00 21.57
N LEU A 2 -47.40 -25.11 20.28
CA LEU A 2 -46.08 -24.86 19.70
C LEU A 2 -46.13 -23.57 18.89
N GLN A 3 -45.19 -22.65 19.08
CA GLN A 3 -44.73 -21.59 18.14
C GLN A 3 -43.41 -20.97 18.67
N PRO A 4 -42.57 -20.34 17.82
CA PRO A 4 -41.22 -20.87 17.55
C PRO A 4 -40.06 -19.98 18.02
N VAL A 5 -38.88 -20.60 18.19
CA VAL A 5 -37.59 -19.90 18.29
C VAL A 5 -37.17 -19.47 16.89
N LEU A 6 -37.28 -18.18 16.57
CA LEU A 6 -36.66 -17.61 15.37
C LEU A 6 -35.14 -17.62 15.56
N ASN A 7 -34.51 -18.60 14.91
CA ASN A 7 -33.08 -18.67 14.67
C ASN A 7 -32.73 -17.60 13.61
N THR A 8 -32.32 -16.41 14.05
CA THR A 8 -31.79 -15.38 13.15
C THR A 8 -30.38 -15.77 12.72
N MET A 9 -30.29 -16.49 11.59
CA MET A 9 -29.06 -16.64 10.83
C MET A 9 -28.59 -15.26 10.35
N SER A 10 -27.56 -14.72 11.01
CA SER A 10 -26.75 -13.63 10.48
C SER A 10 -25.99 -14.14 9.26
N PRO A 11 -25.99 -13.42 8.11
CA PRO A 11 -25.18 -13.86 6.97
C PRO A 11 -23.70 -13.77 7.33
N ALA A 12 -22.97 -14.86 7.12
CA ALA A 12 -21.53 -14.91 7.29
C ALA A 12 -20.85 -13.94 6.29
N PRO A 13 -19.76 -13.24 6.70
CA PRO A 13 -19.05 -12.36 5.79
C PRO A 13 -18.36 -13.16 4.68
N VAL A 14 -18.23 -12.54 3.50
CA VAL A 14 -17.72 -13.16 2.25
C VAL A 14 -16.31 -13.76 2.38
N TRP A 15 -15.53 -13.41 3.40
CA TRP A 15 -14.20 -13.97 3.66
C TRP A 15 -14.22 -15.26 4.51
N ALA A 16 -15.37 -15.69 5.06
CA ALA A 16 -15.49 -16.85 5.93
C ALA A 16 -15.85 -18.17 5.20
N LEU A 17 -16.13 -18.12 3.89
CA LEU A 17 -16.40 -19.30 3.07
C LEU A 17 -15.15 -19.69 2.30
N GLY A 18 -14.31 -20.52 2.90
CA GLY A 18 -13.09 -20.94 2.21
C GLY A 18 -12.28 -22.03 2.88
N GLN A 19 -12.86 -22.97 3.63
CA GLN A 19 -12.15 -24.20 4.00
C GLN A 19 -13.10 -25.43 4.00
N ASN A 20 -12.75 -26.38 3.13
CA ASN A 20 -13.29 -27.73 2.87
C ASN A 20 -14.55 -27.85 1.98
N PRO A 21 -14.53 -28.77 0.99
CA PRO A 21 -14.52 -30.20 1.28
C PRO A 21 -13.58 -31.08 0.43
N GLU A 22 -12.95 -32.07 1.07
CA GLU A 22 -12.70 -33.38 0.45
C GLU A 22 -14.03 -34.09 0.19
N SER A 23 -14.34 -34.38 -1.07
CA SER A 23 -14.87 -35.68 -1.55
C SER A 23 -15.03 -35.62 -3.07
N GLY A 24 -14.47 -36.62 -3.75
CA GLY A 24 -14.37 -36.66 -5.20
C GLY A 24 -15.69 -36.71 -5.93
N HIS A 25 -15.68 -36.20 -7.16
CA HIS A 25 -16.19 -36.79 -8.41
C HIS A 25 -15.92 -35.75 -9.50
N ALA A 26 -15.13 -36.11 -10.52
CA ALA A 26 -14.99 -35.28 -11.70
C ALA A 26 -16.31 -35.29 -12.49
N PRO A 27 -16.77 -34.12 -12.95
CA PRO A 27 -17.12 -34.04 -14.36
C PRO A 27 -16.51 -32.80 -15.02
N GLN A 28 -16.17 -32.96 -16.31
CA GLN A 28 -15.70 -31.91 -17.20
C GLN A 28 -16.56 -30.65 -17.07
N ALA A 29 -15.98 -29.57 -16.54
CA ALA A 29 -16.55 -28.24 -16.65
C ALA A 29 -15.87 -27.54 -17.84
N SER A 30 -16.66 -27.37 -18.89
CA SER A 30 -16.44 -26.48 -20.03
C SER A 30 -15.60 -25.27 -19.64
N ALA A 31 -14.49 -25.05 -20.34
CA ALA A 31 -13.69 -23.84 -20.22
C ALA A 31 -14.60 -22.62 -20.38
N ALA A 32 -14.95 -22.00 -19.25
CA ALA A 32 -15.54 -20.68 -19.25
C ALA A 32 -14.50 -19.73 -19.86
N PRO A 33 -14.91 -18.77 -20.71
CA PRO A 33 -13.96 -17.80 -21.21
C PRO A 33 -13.42 -17.07 -19.99
N GLU A 34 -12.11 -17.18 -19.72
CA GLU A 34 -11.40 -16.13 -18.99
C GLU A 34 -11.61 -14.88 -19.84
N VAL A 35 -12.65 -14.12 -19.49
CA VAL A 35 -12.88 -12.83 -20.08
C VAL A 35 -11.71 -11.99 -19.57
N SER A 36 -10.66 -11.91 -20.37
CA SER A 36 -9.61 -10.90 -20.28
C SER A 36 -10.27 -9.54 -20.53
N ARG A 37 -11.06 -9.09 -19.56
CA ARG A 37 -11.36 -7.68 -19.37
C ARG A 37 -10.05 -7.10 -18.85
N GLU A 38 -9.22 -6.63 -19.77
CA GLU A 38 -8.28 -5.57 -19.47
C GLU A 38 -9.14 -4.43 -18.93
N SER A 39 -9.39 -4.47 -17.63
CA SER A 39 -10.41 -3.67 -16.98
C SER A 39 -9.78 -2.31 -16.83
N ASN A 40 -10.06 -1.42 -17.77
CA ASN A 40 -9.62 -0.03 -17.76
C ASN A 40 -10.44 0.72 -16.69
N ILE A 41 -10.20 0.38 -15.42
CA ILE A 41 -10.79 1.04 -14.26
C ILE A 41 -10.02 2.33 -14.05
N ALA A 42 -10.74 3.45 -13.98
CA ALA A 42 -10.13 4.74 -13.71
C ALA A 42 -9.46 4.73 -12.31
N PRO A 43 -8.31 5.40 -12.11
CA PRO A 43 -7.65 5.45 -10.80
C PRO A 43 -8.55 5.91 -9.65
N THR A 44 -9.53 6.79 -9.93
CA THR A 44 -10.54 7.25 -8.96
C THR A 44 -11.49 6.14 -8.52
N GLU A 45 -11.97 5.32 -9.45
CA GLU A 45 -12.86 4.21 -9.15
C GLU A 45 -12.13 3.10 -8.39
N LEU A 46 -10.88 2.81 -8.78
CA LEU A 46 -10.04 1.86 -8.07
C LEU A 46 -9.70 2.35 -6.65
N ALA A 47 -9.35 3.64 -6.51
CA ALA A 47 -9.07 4.23 -5.21
C ALA A 47 -10.29 4.14 -4.28
N PHE A 48 -11.49 4.45 -4.79
CA PHE A 48 -12.73 4.28 -4.04
C PHE A 48 -12.92 2.84 -3.54
N ALA A 49 -12.77 1.85 -4.42
CA ALA A 49 -12.93 0.44 -4.05
C ALA A 49 -11.88 -0.04 -3.02
N VAL A 50 -10.63 0.39 -3.19
CA VAL A 50 -9.54 0.08 -2.25
C VAL A 50 -9.81 0.73 -0.90
N VAL A 51 -10.18 2.00 -0.86
CA VAL A 51 -10.45 2.74 0.39
C VAL A 51 -11.66 2.18 1.12
N ALA A 52 -12.74 1.82 0.40
CA ALA A 52 -13.90 1.16 1.00
C ALA A 52 -13.49 -0.15 1.71
N SER A 53 -12.62 -0.93 1.09
CA SER A 53 -12.09 -2.19 1.65
C SER A 53 -11.13 -1.94 2.82
N LEU A 54 -10.36 -0.86 2.81
CA LEU A 54 -9.48 -0.49 3.92
C LEU A 54 -10.28 0.02 5.12
N ARG A 55 -11.39 0.72 4.87
CA ARG A 55 -12.27 1.25 5.92
C ARG A 55 -12.97 0.15 6.71
N SER A 56 -13.27 -0.99 6.07
CA SER A 56 -13.86 -2.17 6.71
C SER A 56 -12.82 -3.07 7.40
N HIS A 57 -11.52 -2.88 7.15
CA HIS A 57 -10.46 -3.68 7.77
C HIS A 57 -10.20 -3.25 9.23
N PRO A 58 -10.29 -4.15 10.24
CA PRO A 58 -10.20 -3.79 11.66
C PRO A 58 -8.93 -3.01 12.07
N HIS A 59 -7.75 -3.48 11.62
CA HIS A 59 -6.47 -2.83 11.95
C HIS A 59 -6.15 -1.63 11.07
N LEU A 60 -6.15 -1.82 9.74
CA LEU A 60 -5.76 -0.79 8.78
C LEU A 60 -6.67 0.45 8.83
N SER A 61 -7.97 0.28 9.10
CA SER A 61 -8.90 1.41 9.28
C SER A 61 -8.48 2.33 10.43
N ASN A 62 -8.03 1.76 11.55
CA ASN A 62 -7.54 2.53 12.71
C ASN A 62 -6.22 3.25 12.39
N VAL A 63 -5.28 2.56 11.75
CA VAL A 63 -4.00 3.16 11.34
C VAL A 63 -4.23 4.33 10.41
N LEU A 64 -5.02 4.13 9.35
CA LEU A 64 -5.28 5.16 8.35
C LEU A 64 -6.04 6.34 8.97
N THR A 65 -7.01 6.07 9.84
CA THR A 65 -7.70 7.11 10.60
C THR A 65 -6.71 7.91 11.46
N HIS A 66 -5.75 7.26 12.11
CA HIS A 66 -4.77 7.94 12.95
C HIS A 66 -3.83 8.85 12.12
N ILE A 67 -3.21 8.33 11.07
CA ILE A 67 -2.23 9.09 10.27
C ILE A 67 -2.87 10.20 9.44
N SER A 68 -4.16 10.09 9.12
CA SER A 68 -4.93 11.10 8.38
C SER A 68 -5.75 12.02 9.30
N ARG A 69 -5.70 11.83 10.62
CA ARG A 69 -6.57 12.51 11.61
C ARG A 69 -8.07 12.37 11.27
N GLY A 70 -8.45 11.21 10.75
CA GLY A 70 -9.81 10.87 10.33
C GLY A 70 -10.23 11.45 8.98
N ASN A 71 -9.33 12.12 8.24
CA ASN A 71 -9.66 12.66 6.92
C ASN A 71 -9.55 11.60 5.82
N TRP A 72 -10.64 10.87 5.63
CA TRP A 72 -10.73 9.83 4.61
C TRP A 72 -10.77 10.34 3.17
N GLY A 73 -11.20 11.58 2.94
CA GLY A 73 -11.07 12.21 1.62
C GLY A 73 -9.60 12.39 1.22
N GLN A 74 -8.73 12.75 2.16
CA GLN A 74 -7.28 12.82 1.89
C GLN A 74 -6.66 11.44 1.66
N ILE A 75 -7.16 10.40 2.34
CA ILE A 75 -6.72 9.02 2.09
C ILE A 75 -7.10 8.61 0.67
N GLU A 76 -8.33 8.87 0.24
CA GLU A 76 -8.78 8.55 -1.12
C GLU A 76 -7.95 9.28 -2.18
N GLN A 77 -7.71 10.58 -2.00
CA GLN A 77 -6.85 11.33 -2.92
C GLN A 77 -5.40 10.85 -2.93
N ALA A 78 -4.87 10.38 -1.79
CA ALA A 78 -3.58 9.73 -1.75
C ALA A 78 -3.58 8.43 -2.57
N PHE A 79 -4.63 7.60 -2.45
CA PHE A 79 -4.77 6.38 -3.25
C PHE A 79 -4.93 6.67 -4.75
N VAL A 80 -5.64 7.74 -5.15
CA VAL A 80 -5.72 8.15 -6.56
C VAL A 80 -4.32 8.41 -7.12
N ALA A 81 -3.46 9.11 -6.38
CA ALA A 81 -2.08 9.35 -6.80
C ALA A 81 -1.25 8.05 -6.84
N ILE A 82 -1.32 7.22 -5.80
CA ILE A 82 -0.56 5.96 -5.68
C ILE A 82 -0.94 4.96 -6.78
N LEU A 83 -2.22 4.89 -7.14
CA LEU A 83 -2.75 3.91 -8.09
C LEU A 83 -2.67 4.40 -9.56
N ASN A 84 -2.32 5.68 -9.78
CA ASN A 84 -2.10 6.20 -11.11
C ASN A 84 -0.69 5.81 -11.61
N PRO A 85 -0.58 5.05 -12.73
CA PRO A 85 0.70 4.57 -13.25
C PRO A 85 1.64 5.69 -13.71
N ASP A 86 1.13 6.90 -13.99
CA ASP A 86 1.93 8.04 -14.44
C ASP A 86 2.45 8.91 -13.27
N THR A 87 2.20 8.51 -12.02
CA THR A 87 2.68 9.23 -10.84
C THR A 87 4.14 8.87 -10.56
N HIS A 88 4.92 9.88 -10.17
CA HIS A 88 6.29 9.74 -9.66
C HIS A 88 6.36 10.10 -8.18
N ALA A 89 7.36 9.58 -7.46
CA ALA A 89 7.53 9.82 -6.03
C ALA A 89 7.52 11.32 -5.65
N THR A 90 8.16 12.16 -6.47
CA THR A 90 8.21 13.63 -6.27
C THR A 90 6.85 14.32 -6.25
N ARG A 91 5.81 13.70 -6.84
CA ARG A 91 4.44 14.23 -6.88
C ARG A 91 3.55 13.73 -5.75
N LEU A 92 4.03 12.79 -4.93
CA LEU A 92 3.27 12.24 -3.81
C LEU A 92 3.24 13.24 -2.65
N SER A 93 2.05 13.41 -2.07
CA SER A 93 1.90 14.11 -0.79
C SER A 93 2.59 13.35 0.35
N ALA A 94 2.86 14.03 1.47
CA ALA A 94 3.44 13.38 2.65
C ALA A 94 2.59 12.19 3.15
N LEU A 95 1.26 12.32 3.11
CA LEU A 95 0.35 11.22 3.46
C LEU A 95 0.48 10.05 2.48
N ALA A 96 0.53 10.33 1.17
CA ALA A 96 0.69 9.29 0.16
C ALA A 96 2.02 8.56 0.30
N ARG A 97 3.11 9.29 0.57
CA ARG A 97 4.43 8.71 0.89
C ARG A 97 4.36 7.79 2.12
N ASN A 98 3.74 8.24 3.21
CA ASN A 98 3.56 7.40 4.40
C ASN A 98 2.76 6.13 4.10
N ILE A 99 1.71 6.22 3.29
CA ILE A 99 0.91 5.06 2.88
C ILE A 99 1.75 4.10 2.02
N VAL A 100 2.55 4.59 1.07
CA VAL A 100 3.44 3.76 0.25
C VAL A 100 4.49 3.05 1.11
N ASP A 101 5.12 3.73 2.08
CA ASP A 101 6.06 3.09 3.01
C ASP A 101 5.36 1.99 3.83
N LEU A 102 4.15 2.23 4.33
CA LEU A 102 3.37 1.22 5.03
C LEU A 102 3.00 0.02 4.14
N MET A 103 2.69 0.26 2.86
CA MET A 103 2.36 -0.81 1.92
C MET A 103 3.58 -1.66 1.53
N CYS A 104 4.74 -1.04 1.32
CA CYS A 104 5.87 -1.69 0.66
C CYS A 104 7.04 -2.02 1.59
N GLY A 105 7.30 -1.16 2.57
CA GLY A 105 8.51 -1.16 3.39
C GLY A 105 8.61 -2.29 4.40
N ASP A 106 7.53 -3.06 4.62
CA ASP A 106 7.49 -4.19 5.56
C ASP A 106 7.96 -3.82 6.99
N ARG A 107 7.84 -2.52 7.34
CA ARG A 107 8.31 -1.97 8.61
C ARG A 107 7.25 -2.18 9.68
N GLY A 108 7.63 -2.85 10.76
CA GLY A 108 6.76 -3.09 11.91
C GLY A 108 5.56 -4.00 11.63
N VAL A 109 4.63 -4.05 12.58
CA VAL A 109 3.44 -4.92 12.50
C VAL A 109 2.50 -4.49 11.38
N THR A 110 2.26 -3.18 11.25
CA THR A 110 1.36 -2.65 10.23
C THR A 110 1.85 -2.97 8.82
N GLY A 111 3.15 -2.82 8.53
CA GLY A 111 3.69 -3.13 7.19
C GLY A 111 3.49 -4.59 6.80
N ARG A 112 3.75 -5.51 7.74
CA ARG A 112 3.57 -6.96 7.55
C ARG A 112 2.11 -7.37 7.33
N ILE A 113 1.16 -6.58 7.81
CA ILE A 113 -0.28 -6.78 7.57
C ILE A 113 -0.69 -6.15 6.25
N PHE A 114 -0.30 -4.89 6.01
CA PHE A 114 -0.76 -4.12 4.88
C PHE A 114 -0.25 -4.72 3.57
N LYS A 115 1.03 -5.10 3.51
CA LYS A 115 1.68 -5.60 2.29
C LYS A 115 0.97 -6.78 1.64
N PRO A 116 0.72 -7.92 2.32
CA PRO A 116 -0.03 -9.01 1.71
C PRO A 116 -1.48 -8.61 1.43
N TYR A 117 -2.12 -7.86 2.32
CA TYR A 117 -3.53 -7.46 2.17
C TYR A 117 -3.78 -6.64 0.90
N TYR A 118 -2.98 -5.61 0.61
CA TYR A 118 -3.23 -4.77 -0.57
C TYR A 118 -2.98 -5.55 -1.87
N GLN A 119 -2.02 -6.48 -1.88
CA GLN A 119 -1.70 -7.30 -3.05
C GLN A 119 -2.84 -8.26 -3.38
N GLU A 120 -3.40 -8.90 -2.36
CA GLU A 120 -4.59 -9.77 -2.49
C GLU A 120 -5.81 -8.96 -2.91
N LEU A 121 -6.02 -7.79 -2.30
CA LEU A 121 -7.13 -6.89 -2.63
C LEU A 121 -7.08 -6.43 -4.10
N LEU A 122 -5.92 -5.96 -4.58
CA LEU A 122 -5.76 -5.57 -5.97
C LEU A 122 -5.98 -6.74 -6.91
N SER A 123 -5.50 -7.94 -6.55
CA SER A 123 -5.72 -9.16 -7.34
C SER A 123 -7.20 -9.56 -7.42
N ALA A 124 -7.96 -9.35 -6.34
CA ALA A 124 -9.39 -9.61 -6.30
C ALA A 124 -10.20 -8.59 -7.14
N ILE A 125 -9.80 -7.32 -7.12
CA ILE A 125 -10.51 -6.26 -7.88
C ILE A 125 -10.17 -6.31 -9.37
N LEU A 126 -8.90 -6.45 -9.72
CA LEU A 126 -8.39 -6.27 -11.09
C LEU A 126 -8.08 -7.57 -11.83
N GLY A 127 -8.06 -8.69 -11.12
CA GLY A 127 -7.46 -9.93 -11.61
C GLY A 127 -5.93 -9.92 -11.51
N LYS A 128 -5.35 -11.13 -11.44
CA LYS A 128 -3.92 -11.33 -11.12
C LYS A 128 -2.97 -10.64 -12.10
N ALA A 129 -3.28 -10.62 -13.40
CA ALA A 129 -2.38 -10.07 -14.42
C ALA A 129 -2.23 -8.55 -14.30
N VAL A 130 -3.35 -7.82 -14.21
CA VAL A 130 -3.39 -6.37 -14.09
C VAL A 130 -2.86 -5.93 -12.73
N ALA A 131 -3.27 -6.62 -11.65
CA ALA A 131 -2.80 -6.34 -10.30
C ALA A 131 -1.27 -6.43 -10.20
N ARG A 132 -0.63 -7.44 -10.80
CA ARG A 132 0.84 -7.55 -10.80
C ARG A 132 1.52 -6.33 -11.40
N ARG A 133 1.02 -5.81 -12.54
CA ARG A 133 1.60 -4.62 -13.18
C ARG A 133 1.47 -3.40 -12.25
N LEU A 134 0.30 -3.22 -11.64
CA LEU A 134 0.09 -2.11 -10.71
C LEU A 134 0.94 -2.23 -9.43
N ILE A 135 1.09 -3.45 -8.88
CA ILE A 135 1.97 -3.72 -7.73
C ILE A 135 3.42 -3.37 -8.06
N VAL A 136 3.89 -3.70 -9.28
CA VAL A 136 5.22 -3.29 -9.75
C VAL A 136 5.34 -1.77 -9.78
N ASN A 137 4.36 -1.05 -10.31
CA ASN A 137 4.38 0.42 -10.35
C ASN A 137 4.44 1.04 -8.94
N ILE A 138 3.63 0.54 -8.00
CA ILE A 138 3.64 0.99 -6.60
C ILE A 138 5.00 0.67 -5.94
N THR A 139 5.60 -0.48 -6.27
CA THR A 139 6.94 -0.83 -5.77
C THR A 139 8.02 0.09 -6.34
N SER A 140 7.89 0.49 -7.61
CA SER A 140 8.79 1.49 -8.22
C SER A 140 8.69 2.84 -7.52
N LEU A 141 7.48 3.31 -7.18
CA LEU A 141 7.28 4.52 -6.37
C LEU A 141 8.03 4.43 -5.03
N PHE A 142 7.93 3.29 -4.34
CA PHE A 142 8.65 3.07 -3.09
C PHE A 142 10.18 3.11 -3.27
N ILE A 143 10.70 2.48 -4.33
CA ILE A 143 12.14 2.49 -4.63
C ILE A 143 12.63 3.90 -4.95
N GLU A 144 11.86 4.69 -5.70
CA GLU A 144 12.16 6.10 -5.97
C GLU A 144 12.26 6.90 -4.66
N MET A 145 11.29 6.72 -3.75
CA MET A 145 11.32 7.38 -2.44
C MET A 145 12.55 6.99 -1.60
N GLU A 146 12.90 5.71 -1.53
CA GLU A 146 14.07 5.25 -0.76
C GLU A 146 15.37 5.82 -1.36
N ARG A 147 15.46 5.95 -2.69
CA ARG A 147 16.61 6.59 -3.35
C ARG A 147 16.73 8.07 -2.99
N GLU A 148 15.61 8.81 -2.99
CA GLU A 148 15.58 10.21 -2.58
C GLU A 148 16.08 10.38 -1.13
N ILE A 149 15.61 9.53 -0.21
CA ILE A 149 16.02 9.55 1.21
C ILE A 149 17.51 9.23 1.35
N ALA A 150 17.98 8.20 0.64
CA ALA A 150 19.40 7.82 0.67
C ALA A 150 20.30 8.94 0.14
N GLN A 151 19.91 9.60 -0.95
CA GLN A 151 20.66 10.72 -1.50
C GLN A 151 20.68 11.91 -0.54
N ALA A 152 19.54 12.29 0.03
CA ALA A 152 19.47 13.37 1.00
C ALA A 152 20.33 13.10 2.25
N THR A 153 20.39 11.84 2.69
CA THR A 153 21.23 11.42 3.82
C THR A 153 22.72 11.54 3.49
N LEU A 154 23.13 11.15 2.28
CA LEU A 154 24.51 11.27 1.82
C LEU A 154 24.95 12.73 1.68
N ASP A 155 24.09 13.59 1.13
CA ASP A 155 24.34 15.02 0.97
C ASP A 155 24.51 15.69 2.34
N ALA A 156 23.64 15.36 3.30
CA ALA A 156 23.73 15.86 4.67
C ALA A 156 25.03 15.42 5.37
N ALA A 157 25.45 14.16 5.21
CA ALA A 157 26.71 13.66 5.77
C ALA A 157 27.94 14.36 5.16
N THR A 158 27.89 14.67 3.86
CA THR A 158 28.95 15.41 3.16
C THR A 158 29.07 16.85 3.66
N GLN A 159 27.93 17.51 3.91
CA GLN A 159 27.91 18.89 4.44
C GLN A 159 28.27 18.98 5.93
N ALA A 160 28.02 17.93 6.72
CA ALA A 160 28.32 17.88 8.15
C ALA A 160 29.78 17.55 8.49
N SER A 161 30.62 17.22 7.50
CA SER A 161 32.06 17.00 7.70
C SER A 161 32.79 18.35 7.62
N PRO A 162 33.26 18.94 8.73
CA PRO A 162 33.98 20.21 8.67
C PRO A 162 35.32 19.99 7.97
N SER A 163 35.61 20.83 6.96
CA SER A 163 36.97 21.01 6.45
C SER A 163 37.88 21.33 7.62
N ILE A 164 38.70 20.36 8.05
CA ILE A 164 39.90 20.63 8.85
C ILE A 164 40.89 21.30 7.89
N GLU A 165 40.65 22.57 7.58
CA GLU A 165 41.56 23.39 6.78
C GLU A 165 42.44 24.19 7.73
N ALA A 166 43.74 23.94 7.58
CA ALA A 166 44.83 24.31 8.46
C ALA A 166 44.79 25.78 8.95
N GLN A 167 44.87 25.97 10.27
CA GLN A 167 45.37 27.22 10.84
C GLN A 167 46.86 27.34 10.51
N PRO A 168 47.32 28.40 9.81
CA PRO A 168 48.73 28.68 9.73
C PRO A 168 49.18 29.22 11.10
N HIS A 169 50.07 28.48 11.77
CA HIS A 169 50.79 28.99 12.93
C HIS A 169 51.54 30.27 12.54
N GLN A 170 51.07 31.42 13.05
CA GLN A 170 51.88 32.62 13.10
C GLN A 170 53.04 32.36 14.06
N ALA A 171 54.23 32.13 13.49
CA ALA A 171 55.48 32.23 14.23
C ALA A 171 55.73 33.73 14.49
N GLY A 172 55.50 34.15 15.73
CA GLY A 172 56.02 35.41 16.24
C GLY A 172 57.55 35.34 16.23
N SER A 173 58.19 36.24 15.48
CA SER A 173 59.61 36.50 15.58
C SER A 173 59.78 37.79 16.36
N THR A 174 60.12 37.66 17.63
CA THR A 174 60.80 38.68 18.43
C THR A 174 62.29 38.44 18.31
N ASP A 175 62.99 39.32 17.61
CA ASP A 175 64.26 39.98 18.01
C ASP A 175 64.82 40.82 16.86
#